data_AF-A0AAX3KAP8-F1
#
_entry.id   AF-A0AAX3KAP8-F1
#
_cell.length_a   1.000
_cell.length_b   1.000
_cell.length_c   1.000
_cell.angle_alpha   90.00
_cell.angle_beta   90.00
_cell.angle_gamma   90.00
#
_symmetry.space_group_name_H-M   'P 1'
#
loop_
_entity.id
_entity.type
_entity.pdbx_description
1 polymer ?
#
loop_
_entity_poly.entity_id
_entity_poly.type
_entity_poly.pdbx_seq_one_letter_code
_entity_poly.pdbx_strand_id
1 'polypeptide(L)'
;MSRTGSRTTGRPTLAEVARLSGVSPITASRALRGVSTVAPELAAKVMAAAASLGYVANPAARALASARSQSVVVLIPSLSNQLFIDTLEAIHDVMRPRGLEVLIGNYHYDLAEEENLIRNYLAYQPCGMLLTGFERSDAARQMLAASGVPCVHMMELKGEPGAVSVGFSQEQAGRAAARHLIERGRKRLAFIAAQLDPRVMQRAEGFRQALAEAGLHAAELEVLAPEPSSIALGSTLFSRLMQQAPDVDGIFFCNDDLAQGAVLQALRQGVEVPRQVAMVGFNDLPASAHMVPRLTSIRTPRAAVGRGAAQALLALLDGKRVASAQQDLGFELMVRESS
;
A
#
# COMPACT_ATOMS: atom_id res chain seq x y z
N MET A 1 3.36 -55.13 8.79
CA MET A 1 2.80 -54.55 7.54
C MET A 1 1.31 -54.35 7.71
N SER A 2 0.82 -53.11 7.67
CA SER A 2 -0.51 -52.75 7.16
C SER A 2 -0.58 -51.23 7.05
N ARG A 3 -0.10 -50.70 5.91
CA ARG A 3 -0.30 -49.30 5.51
C ARG A 3 -1.65 -49.23 4.77
N THR A 4 -2.75 -49.21 5.51
CA THR A 4 -4.08 -48.93 4.94
C THR A 4 -4.36 -47.44 5.08
N GLY A 5 -4.32 -46.74 3.94
CA GLY A 5 -4.69 -45.32 3.85
C GLY A 5 -3.69 -44.42 3.12
N SER A 6 -3.07 -44.87 2.02
CA SER A 6 -2.37 -43.94 1.12
C SER A 6 -3.41 -43.04 0.44
N ARG A 7 -3.57 -41.81 0.92
CA ARG A 7 -4.07 -40.71 0.09
C ARG A 7 -2.84 -40.00 -0.50
N THR A 8 -2.73 -40.11 -1.82
CA THR A 8 -1.90 -39.47 -2.87
C THR A 8 -0.84 -38.39 -2.58
N THR A 9 -0.73 -37.79 -1.40
CA THR A 9 0.25 -36.73 -1.11
C THR A 9 1.21 -37.04 0.04
N GLY A 10 0.99 -38.13 0.80
CA GLY A 10 1.82 -38.48 1.96
C GLY A 10 1.75 -37.49 3.13
N ARG A 11 0.83 -36.53 3.07
CA ARG A 11 0.64 -35.53 4.13
C ARG A 11 -0.07 -36.15 5.33
N PRO A 12 0.39 -35.88 6.55
CA PRO A 12 -0.29 -36.30 7.78
C PRO A 12 -1.75 -35.84 7.79
N THR A 13 -2.62 -36.67 8.36
CA THR A 13 -4.06 -36.43 8.43
C THR A 13 -4.55 -36.26 9.87
N LEU A 14 -5.71 -35.61 10.04
CA LEU A 14 -6.35 -35.49 11.36
C LEU A 14 -6.64 -36.87 11.99
N ALA A 15 -6.92 -37.87 11.16
CA ALA A 15 -7.14 -39.24 11.60
C ALA A 15 -5.87 -39.88 12.17
N GLU A 16 -4.71 -39.61 11.58
CA GLU A 16 -3.41 -40.08 12.11
C GLU A 16 -3.05 -39.38 13.42
N VAL A 17 -3.33 -38.07 13.53
CA VAL A 17 -3.18 -37.33 14.79
C VAL A 17 -4.07 -37.93 15.88
N ALA A 18 -5.34 -38.16 15.58
CA ALA A 18 -6.30 -38.75 16.51
C ALA A 18 -5.85 -40.15 16.98
N ARG A 19 -5.39 -40.99 16.04
CA ARG A 19 -4.83 -42.31 16.33
C ARG A 19 -3.59 -42.25 17.22
N LEU A 20 -2.66 -41.35 16.94
CA LEU A 20 -1.41 -41.22 17.72
C LEU A 20 -1.66 -40.66 19.12
N SER A 21 -2.66 -39.78 19.27
CA SER A 21 -3.03 -39.18 20.57
C SER A 21 -4.05 -40.00 21.36
N GLY A 22 -4.58 -41.09 20.80
CA GLY A 22 -5.53 -41.98 21.48
C GLY A 22 -6.93 -41.39 21.66
N VAL A 23 -7.34 -40.45 20.79
CA VAL A 23 -8.65 -39.80 20.86
C VAL A 23 -9.45 -39.98 19.57
N SER A 24 -10.73 -39.64 19.60
CA SER A 24 -11.55 -39.59 18.39
C SER A 24 -11.16 -38.41 17.49
N PRO A 25 -11.37 -38.48 16.16
CA PRO A 25 -11.09 -37.35 15.25
C PRO A 25 -11.80 -36.04 15.64
N ILE A 26 -13.00 -36.13 16.21
CA ILE A 26 -13.74 -34.95 16.69
C ILE A 26 -13.07 -34.31 17.92
N THR A 27 -12.53 -35.12 18.84
CA THR A 27 -11.79 -34.64 20.01
C THR A 27 -10.44 -34.05 19.59
N ALA A 28 -9.73 -34.69 18.65
CA ALA A 28 -8.50 -34.13 18.08
C ALA A 28 -8.76 -32.78 17.39
N SER A 29 -9.85 -32.67 16.61
CA SER A 29 -10.26 -31.40 15.98
C SER A 29 -10.52 -30.30 17.00
N ARG A 30 -11.27 -30.60 18.08
CA ARG A 30 -11.59 -29.63 19.14
C ARG A 30 -10.35 -29.21 19.94
N ALA A 31 -9.46 -30.15 20.23
CA ALA A 31 -8.20 -29.90 20.92
C ALA A 31 -7.31 -28.93 20.11
N LEU A 32 -7.11 -29.21 18.81
CA LEU A 32 -6.32 -28.36 17.90
C LEU A 32 -6.94 -26.97 17.70
N ARG A 33 -8.25 -26.82 17.94
CA ARG A 33 -8.96 -25.53 17.92
C ARG A 33 -8.91 -24.77 19.24
N GLY A 34 -8.35 -25.36 20.30
CA GLY A 34 -8.32 -24.76 21.64
C GLY A 34 -9.70 -24.65 22.30
N VAL A 35 -10.63 -25.57 22.00
CA VAL A 35 -11.97 -25.56 22.62
C VAL A 35 -11.85 -25.98 24.09
N SER A 36 -12.35 -25.13 25.00
CA SER A 36 -12.24 -25.29 26.46
C SER A 36 -12.92 -26.54 27.05
N THR A 37 -13.78 -27.22 26.27
CA THR A 37 -14.43 -28.47 26.69
C THR A 37 -13.53 -29.71 26.56
N VAL A 38 -12.32 -29.57 26.02
CA VAL A 38 -11.32 -30.64 25.98
C VAL A 38 -10.41 -30.50 27.20
N ALA A 39 -10.27 -31.57 27.98
CA ALA A 39 -9.39 -31.59 29.15
C ALA A 39 -7.96 -31.15 28.77
N PRO A 40 -7.29 -30.29 29.56
CA PRO A 40 -5.96 -29.74 29.22
C PRO A 40 -4.92 -30.81 28.89
N GLU A 41 -4.90 -31.91 29.64
CA GLU A 41 -4.00 -33.04 29.41
C GLU A 41 -4.22 -33.70 28.04
N LEU A 42 -5.48 -33.81 27.62
CA LEU A 42 -5.85 -34.40 26.36
C LEU A 42 -5.51 -33.48 25.19
N ALA A 43 -5.71 -32.17 25.37
CA ALA A 43 -5.29 -31.17 24.41
C ALA A 43 -3.76 -31.19 24.21
N ALA A 44 -2.99 -31.28 25.29
CA ALA A 44 -1.54 -31.40 25.24
C ALA A 44 -1.07 -32.64 24.46
N LYS A 45 -1.70 -33.81 24.69
CA LYS A 45 -1.41 -35.05 23.94
C LYS A 45 -1.68 -34.91 22.44
N VAL A 46 -2.79 -34.27 22.08
CA VAL A 46 -3.13 -34.02 20.67
C VAL A 46 -2.13 -33.06 20.02
N MET A 47 -1.76 -31.97 20.70
CA MET A 47 -0.78 -31.00 20.20
C MET A 47 0.60 -31.64 19.99
N ALA A 48 1.06 -32.48 20.92
CA ALA A 48 2.31 -33.23 20.79
C ALA A 48 2.27 -34.22 19.60
N ALA A 49 1.17 -34.95 19.45
CA ALA A 49 0.99 -35.87 18.33
C ALA A 49 1.00 -35.12 16.99
N ALA A 50 0.28 -34.00 16.88
CA ALA A 50 0.28 -33.16 15.69
C ALA A 50 1.68 -32.63 15.34
N ALA A 51 2.42 -32.12 16.34
CA ALA A 51 3.79 -31.64 16.16
C ALA A 51 4.73 -32.75 15.68
N SER A 52 4.68 -33.93 16.30
CA SER A 52 5.53 -35.09 15.92
C SER A 52 5.29 -35.59 14.49
N LEU A 53 4.06 -35.45 14.00
CA LEU A 53 3.68 -35.83 12.65
C LEU A 53 3.96 -34.71 11.65
N GLY A 54 4.25 -33.48 12.09
CA GLY A 54 4.24 -32.30 11.22
C GLY A 54 2.84 -31.97 10.68
N TYR A 55 1.80 -32.38 11.38
CA TYR A 55 0.42 -32.10 11.00
C TYR A 55 0.08 -30.62 11.25
N VAL A 56 -0.26 -29.91 10.19
CA VAL A 56 -0.85 -28.57 10.26
C VAL A 56 -2.33 -28.70 9.93
N ALA A 57 -3.18 -28.18 10.82
CA ALA A 57 -4.62 -28.19 10.60
C ALA A 57 -4.96 -27.41 9.33
N ASN A 58 -5.77 -28.00 8.44
CA ASN A 58 -6.15 -27.37 7.20
C ASN A 58 -6.97 -26.09 7.47
N PRO A 59 -6.50 -24.89 7.07
CA PRO A 59 -7.22 -23.64 7.28
C PRO A 59 -8.62 -23.65 6.63
N ALA A 60 -8.80 -24.30 5.47
CA ALA A 60 -10.10 -24.41 4.82
C ALA A 60 -11.09 -25.28 5.63
N ALA A 61 -10.60 -26.36 6.24
CA ALA A 61 -11.42 -27.18 7.15
C ALA A 61 -11.76 -26.43 8.45
N ARG A 62 -10.83 -25.57 8.92
CA ARG A 62 -11.04 -24.69 10.08
C ARG A 62 -12.05 -23.58 9.77
N ALA A 63 -11.97 -22.95 8.60
CA ALA A 63 -12.91 -21.94 8.13
C ALA A 63 -14.32 -22.54 7.97
N LEU A 64 -14.44 -23.73 7.37
CA LEU A 64 -15.71 -24.45 7.26
C LEU A 64 -16.32 -24.80 8.63
N ALA A 65 -15.48 -25.14 9.61
CA ALA A 65 -15.91 -25.50 10.96
C ALA A 65 -16.10 -24.30 11.92
N SER A 66 -15.66 -23.09 11.54
CA SER A 66 -15.78 -21.86 12.34
C SER A 66 -16.60 -20.76 11.66
N ALA A 67 -16.99 -20.97 10.40
CA ALA A 67 -17.68 -20.02 9.52
C ALA A 67 -16.97 -18.66 9.35
N ARG A 68 -15.69 -18.55 9.73
CA ARG A 68 -14.94 -17.28 9.69
C ARG A 68 -13.51 -17.52 9.21
N SER A 69 -13.13 -16.82 8.16
CA SER A 69 -11.72 -16.73 7.75
C SER A 69 -10.93 -15.85 8.73
N GLN A 70 -9.62 -16.11 8.82
CA GLN A 70 -8.69 -15.31 9.61
C GLN A 70 -7.73 -14.49 8.74
N SER A 71 -7.99 -14.38 7.43
CA SER A 71 -7.15 -13.61 6.53
C SER A 71 -7.75 -12.24 6.20
N VAL A 72 -6.88 -11.23 6.15
CA VAL A 72 -7.14 -9.93 5.56
C VAL A 72 -6.28 -9.81 4.31
N VAL A 73 -6.87 -9.34 3.21
CA VAL A 73 -6.15 -9.13 1.96
C VAL A 73 -5.75 -7.67 1.85
N VAL A 74 -4.51 -7.40 1.44
CA VAL A 74 -3.99 -6.05 1.20
C VAL A 74 -3.53 -5.97 -0.25
N LEU A 75 -4.22 -5.15 -1.05
CA LEU A 75 -3.88 -4.94 -2.45
C LEU A 75 -3.10 -3.62 -2.60
N ILE A 76 -1.86 -3.75 -3.10
CA ILE A 76 -0.93 -2.63 -3.32
C ILE A 76 -0.40 -2.63 -4.75
N PRO A 77 -0.11 -1.46 -5.33
CA PRO A 77 0.28 -1.36 -6.73
C PRO A 77 1.75 -1.72 -6.97
N SER A 78 2.60 -1.70 -5.94
CA SER A 78 4.02 -2.01 -6.10
C SER A 78 4.68 -2.41 -4.78
N LEU A 79 5.54 -3.42 -4.85
CA LEU A 79 6.51 -3.79 -3.82
C LEU A 79 7.91 -3.24 -4.07
N SER A 80 8.19 -2.72 -5.28
CA SER A 80 9.49 -2.13 -5.61
C SER A 80 9.64 -0.72 -5.02
N ASN A 81 8.53 -0.05 -4.75
CA ASN A 81 8.52 1.27 -4.13
C ASN A 81 8.43 1.14 -2.60
N GLN A 82 9.42 1.69 -1.89
CA GLN A 82 9.48 1.70 -0.43
C GLN A 82 8.24 2.39 0.21
N LEU A 83 7.48 3.18 -0.57
CA LEU A 83 6.20 3.77 -0.20
C LEU A 83 5.23 2.80 0.51
N PHE A 84 5.13 1.56 0.06
CA PHE A 84 4.14 0.61 0.60
C PHE A 84 4.69 -0.25 1.74
N ILE A 85 6.00 -0.30 1.95
CA ILE A 85 6.61 -1.13 2.99
C ILE A 85 6.21 -0.63 4.39
N ASP A 86 6.39 0.66 4.68
CA ASP A 86 5.96 1.27 5.95
C ASP A 86 4.47 1.07 6.23
N THR A 87 3.65 1.03 5.17
CA THR A 87 2.20 0.84 5.25
C THR A 87 1.89 -0.62 5.61
N LEU A 88 2.53 -1.57 4.95
CA LEU A 88 2.37 -3.00 5.21
C LEU A 88 2.84 -3.40 6.60
N GLU A 89 3.98 -2.89 7.06
CA GLU A 89 4.47 -3.11 8.42
C GLU A 89 3.47 -2.60 9.47
N ALA A 90 2.99 -1.36 9.28
CA ALA A 90 1.97 -0.77 10.13
C ALA A 90 0.66 -1.58 10.18
N ILE A 91 0.21 -2.09 9.03
CA ILE A 91 -0.96 -2.99 8.97
C ILE A 91 -0.67 -4.27 9.76
N HIS A 92 0.50 -4.87 9.54
CA HIS A 92 0.87 -6.13 10.16
C HIS A 92 0.93 -6.01 11.70
N ASP A 93 1.42 -4.89 12.23
CA ASP A 93 1.47 -4.62 13.66
C ASP A 93 0.08 -4.50 14.30
N VAL A 94 -0.90 -3.97 13.56
CA VAL A 94 -2.30 -3.87 14.03
C VAL A 94 -3.02 -5.22 13.92
N MET A 95 -2.77 -5.99 12.87
CA MET A 95 -3.47 -7.25 12.61
C MET A 95 -2.96 -8.43 13.46
N ARG A 96 -1.64 -8.49 13.70
CA ARG A 96 -0.99 -9.61 14.39
C ARG A 96 -1.57 -9.89 15.80
N PRO A 97 -1.82 -8.90 16.67
CA PRO A 97 -2.43 -9.14 17.98
C PRO A 97 -3.85 -9.74 17.92
N ARG A 98 -4.57 -9.54 16.80
CA ARG A 98 -5.89 -10.16 16.56
C ARG A 98 -5.78 -11.56 15.96
N GLY A 99 -4.57 -12.05 15.71
CA GLY A 99 -4.33 -13.34 15.06
C GLY A 99 -4.80 -13.39 13.60
N LEU A 100 -4.91 -12.22 12.95
CA LEU A 100 -5.28 -12.12 11.54
C LEU A 100 -4.03 -12.21 10.66
N GLU A 101 -4.10 -13.05 9.65
CA GLU A 101 -3.06 -13.24 8.64
C GLU A 101 -3.21 -12.20 7.52
N VAL A 102 -2.12 -11.53 7.16
CA VAL A 102 -2.12 -10.53 6.10
C VAL A 102 -1.66 -11.18 4.80
N LEU A 103 -2.54 -11.22 3.81
CA LEU A 103 -2.25 -11.72 2.46
C LEU A 103 -2.03 -10.53 1.52
N ILE A 104 -0.87 -10.45 0.88
CA ILE A 104 -0.49 -9.32 0.04
C ILE A 104 -0.72 -9.66 -1.43
N GLY A 105 -1.45 -8.81 -2.15
CA GLY A 105 -1.55 -8.85 -3.61
C GLY A 105 -0.86 -7.62 -4.20
N ASN A 106 0.15 -7.84 -5.03
CA ASN A 106 0.82 -6.79 -5.80
C ASN A 106 0.27 -6.79 -7.22
N TYR A 107 -0.34 -5.68 -7.66
CA TYR A 107 -1.02 -5.59 -8.96
C TYR A 107 -0.31 -4.73 -10.00
N HIS A 108 0.90 -4.25 -9.72
CA HIS A 108 1.77 -3.56 -10.70
C HIS A 108 1.12 -2.38 -11.44
N TYR A 109 0.17 -1.68 -10.82
CA TYR A 109 -0.66 -0.64 -11.46
C TYR A 109 -1.50 -1.13 -12.65
N ASP A 110 -1.66 -2.44 -12.84
CA ASP A 110 -2.50 -3.06 -13.86
C ASP A 110 -3.87 -3.43 -13.28
N LEU A 111 -4.93 -2.81 -13.82
CA LEU A 111 -6.30 -3.04 -13.38
C LEU A 111 -6.79 -4.47 -13.67
N ALA A 112 -6.30 -5.12 -14.72
CA ALA A 112 -6.64 -6.50 -15.04
C ALA A 112 -5.96 -7.48 -14.07
N GLU A 113 -4.71 -7.21 -13.68
CA GLU A 113 -4.04 -7.98 -12.64
C GLU A 113 -4.74 -7.81 -11.29
N GLU A 114 -5.13 -6.58 -10.95
CA GLU A 114 -5.87 -6.29 -9.74
C GLU A 114 -7.22 -7.03 -9.69
N GLU A 115 -7.96 -7.03 -10.80
CA GLU A 115 -9.21 -7.78 -10.94
C GLU A 115 -9.01 -9.27 -10.70
N ASN A 116 -7.98 -9.86 -11.30
CA ASN A 116 -7.64 -11.27 -11.12
C ASN A 116 -7.26 -11.59 -9.66
N LEU A 117 -6.52 -10.70 -9.00
CA LEU A 117 -6.20 -10.85 -7.58
C LEU A 117 -7.45 -10.81 -6.71
N ILE A 118 -8.37 -9.88 -6.95
CA ILE A 118 -9.67 -9.84 -6.23
C ILE A 118 -10.41 -11.15 -6.43
N ARG A 119 -10.56 -11.62 -7.68
CA ARG A 119 -11.25 -12.87 -8.01
C ARG A 119 -10.66 -14.06 -7.25
N ASN A 120 -9.34 -14.16 -7.24
CA ASN A 120 -8.63 -15.26 -6.59
C ASN A 120 -8.75 -15.18 -5.07
N TYR A 121 -8.60 -14.00 -4.48
CA TYR A 121 -8.65 -13.84 -3.03
C TYR A 121 -10.07 -14.04 -2.49
N LEU A 122 -11.09 -13.52 -3.16
CA LEU A 122 -12.49 -13.71 -2.75
C LEU A 122 -12.91 -15.19 -2.70
N ALA A 123 -12.30 -16.05 -3.53
CA ALA A 123 -12.53 -17.50 -3.48
C ALA A 123 -12.14 -18.12 -2.13
N TYR A 124 -11.24 -17.49 -1.37
CA TYR A 124 -10.82 -17.90 -0.03
C TYR A 124 -11.57 -17.18 1.10
N GLN A 125 -12.60 -16.40 0.77
CA GLN A 125 -13.49 -15.71 1.71
C GLN A 125 -12.74 -14.92 2.80
N PRO A 126 -11.85 -13.97 2.44
CA PRO A 126 -11.14 -13.17 3.43
C PRO A 126 -12.13 -12.42 4.31
N CYS A 127 -11.77 -12.20 5.58
CA CYS A 127 -12.65 -11.48 6.49
C CYS A 127 -12.75 -9.99 6.13
N GLY A 128 -11.73 -9.43 5.47
CA GLY A 128 -11.70 -8.03 5.06
C GLY A 128 -10.63 -7.75 4.01
N MET A 129 -10.74 -6.60 3.34
CA MET A 129 -9.78 -6.15 2.34
C MET A 129 -9.34 -4.71 2.59
N LEU A 130 -8.03 -4.46 2.45
CA LEU A 130 -7.44 -3.13 2.37
C LEU A 130 -7.01 -2.88 0.93
N LEU A 131 -7.56 -1.82 0.32
CA LEU A 131 -7.41 -1.53 -1.10
C LEU A 131 -6.67 -0.20 -1.28
N THR A 132 -5.73 -0.11 -2.23
CA THR A 132 -5.04 1.14 -2.52
C THR A 132 -5.82 1.95 -3.56
N GLY A 133 -6.19 3.19 -3.22
CA GLY A 133 -6.94 4.07 -4.12
C GLY A 133 -8.36 3.59 -4.46
N PHE A 134 -8.97 4.21 -5.46
CA PHE A 134 -10.36 3.95 -5.86
C PHE A 134 -10.53 3.53 -7.33
N GLU A 135 -9.54 3.78 -8.18
CA GLU A 135 -9.60 3.34 -9.58
C GLU A 135 -9.47 1.82 -9.67
N ARG A 136 -10.48 1.19 -10.28
CA ARG A 136 -10.60 -0.26 -10.50
C ARG A 136 -11.52 -0.51 -11.68
N SER A 137 -11.41 -1.69 -12.32
CA SER A 137 -12.35 -2.14 -13.34
C SER A 137 -13.78 -2.29 -12.80
N ASP A 138 -14.78 -2.19 -13.67
CA ASP A 138 -16.19 -2.36 -13.27
C ASP A 138 -16.45 -3.78 -12.71
N ALA A 139 -15.82 -4.79 -13.29
CA ALA A 139 -15.92 -6.16 -12.81
C ALA A 139 -15.29 -6.33 -11.41
N ALA A 140 -14.15 -5.68 -11.14
CA ALA A 140 -13.56 -5.62 -9.81
C ALA A 140 -14.52 -4.98 -8.79
N ARG A 141 -15.13 -3.84 -9.12
CA ARG A 141 -16.12 -3.16 -8.26
C ARG A 141 -17.32 -4.04 -7.99
N GLN A 142 -17.85 -4.70 -9.02
CA GLN A 142 -18.99 -5.60 -8.91
C GLN A 142 -18.67 -6.81 -8.02
N MET A 143 -17.49 -7.41 -8.17
CA MET A 143 -17.05 -8.53 -7.31
C MET A 143 -16.95 -8.12 -5.85
N LEU A 144 -16.33 -6.97 -5.56
CA LEU A 144 -16.21 -6.45 -4.19
C LEU A 144 -17.60 -6.19 -3.58
N ALA A 145 -18.48 -5.50 -4.31
CA ALA A 145 -19.83 -5.20 -3.84
C ALA A 145 -20.66 -6.48 -3.59
N ALA A 146 -20.61 -7.44 -4.51
CA ALA A 146 -21.35 -8.70 -4.39
C ALA A 146 -20.82 -9.61 -3.26
N SER A 147 -19.53 -9.48 -2.91
CA SER A 147 -18.91 -10.32 -1.87
C SER A 147 -19.39 -10.00 -0.46
N GLY A 148 -19.82 -8.76 -0.20
CA GLY A 148 -20.12 -8.28 1.16
C GLY A 148 -18.91 -8.21 2.09
N VAL A 149 -17.69 -8.43 1.59
CA VAL A 149 -16.46 -8.35 2.38
C VAL A 149 -16.18 -6.89 2.73
N PRO A 150 -15.99 -6.54 4.02
CA PRO A 150 -15.63 -5.19 4.42
C PRO A 150 -14.34 -4.72 3.74
N CYS A 151 -14.41 -3.56 3.09
CA CYS A 151 -13.28 -2.94 2.39
C CYS A 151 -12.94 -1.59 3.01
N VAL A 152 -11.65 -1.31 3.15
CA VAL A 152 -11.13 0.02 3.50
C VAL A 152 -10.12 0.47 2.45
N HIS A 153 -10.30 1.66 1.93
CA HIS A 153 -9.43 2.27 0.93
C HIS A 153 -8.29 3.05 1.57
N MET A 154 -7.12 3.04 0.95
CA MET A 154 -5.89 3.66 1.46
C MET A 154 -5.34 4.69 0.48
N MET A 155 -4.55 5.64 0.98
CA MET A 155 -3.73 6.60 0.20
C MET A 155 -4.51 7.70 -0.53
N GLU A 156 -5.84 7.64 -0.53
CA GLU A 156 -6.76 8.60 -1.15
C GLU A 156 -7.99 8.78 -0.26
N LEU A 157 -8.63 9.95 -0.35
CA LEU A 157 -9.82 10.26 0.43
C LEU A 157 -11.11 10.10 -0.36
N LYS A 158 -11.10 10.49 -1.64
CA LYS A 158 -12.30 10.62 -2.47
C LYS A 158 -12.65 9.32 -3.18
N GLY A 159 -13.78 8.73 -2.82
CA GLY A 159 -14.35 7.55 -3.46
C GLY A 159 -15.87 7.60 -3.52
N GLU A 160 -16.47 6.45 -3.78
CA GLU A 160 -17.92 6.29 -3.82
C GLU A 160 -18.57 6.61 -2.44
N PRO A 161 -19.82 7.12 -2.43
CA PRO A 161 -20.55 7.38 -1.19
C PRO A 161 -20.60 6.14 -0.28
N GLY A 162 -20.15 6.28 0.96
CA GLY A 162 -20.14 5.20 1.95
C GLY A 162 -18.88 4.32 1.96
N ALA A 163 -17.95 4.51 1.03
CA ALA A 163 -16.64 3.87 1.11
C ALA A 163 -15.86 4.40 2.32
N VAL A 164 -15.26 3.48 3.09
CA VAL A 164 -14.36 3.85 4.19
C VAL A 164 -12.97 4.04 3.62
N SER A 165 -12.35 5.19 3.90
CA SER A 165 -11.00 5.52 3.41
C SER A 165 -10.13 6.19 4.46
N VAL A 166 -8.84 5.91 4.38
CA VAL A 166 -7.81 6.49 5.23
C VAL A 166 -6.67 6.94 4.33
N GLY A 167 -6.37 8.23 4.33
CA GLY A 167 -5.43 8.78 3.35
C GLY A 167 -5.12 10.24 3.61
N PHE A 168 -4.81 10.94 2.53
CA PHE A 168 -4.54 12.37 2.54
C PHE A 168 -4.84 12.93 1.14
N SER A 169 -4.98 14.25 1.03
CA SER A 169 -5.29 14.89 -0.26
C SER A 169 -4.04 15.03 -1.15
N GLN A 170 -4.04 14.32 -2.27
CA GLN A 170 -3.02 14.42 -3.31
C GLN A 170 -3.03 15.81 -3.97
N GLU A 171 -4.22 16.33 -4.26
CA GLU A 171 -4.39 17.67 -4.84
C GLU A 171 -3.83 18.76 -3.91
N GLN A 172 -4.18 18.74 -2.61
CA GLN A 172 -3.64 19.72 -1.67
C GLN A 172 -2.12 19.60 -1.52
N ALA A 173 -1.56 18.38 -1.62
CA ALA A 173 -0.11 18.19 -1.57
C ALA A 173 0.61 18.78 -2.79
N GLY A 174 0.06 18.60 -4.00
CA GLY A 174 0.59 19.25 -5.21
C GLY A 174 0.51 20.78 -5.13
N ARG A 175 -0.62 21.30 -4.63
CA ARG A 175 -0.83 22.72 -4.37
C ARG A 175 0.18 23.28 -3.35
N ALA A 176 0.50 22.53 -2.30
CA ALA A 176 1.49 22.93 -1.30
C ALA A 176 2.90 23.00 -1.89
N ALA A 177 3.29 22.04 -2.75
CA ALA A 177 4.58 22.07 -3.44
C ALA A 177 4.72 23.28 -4.38
N ALA A 178 3.67 23.61 -5.14
CA ALA A 178 3.64 24.82 -5.99
C ALA A 178 3.80 26.09 -5.15
N ARG A 179 2.99 26.24 -4.10
CA ARG A 179 3.02 27.41 -3.21
C ARG A 179 4.40 27.61 -2.60
N HIS A 180 5.03 26.53 -2.13
CA HIS A 180 6.40 26.60 -1.61
C HIS A 180 7.37 27.17 -2.64
N LEU A 181 7.38 26.65 -3.88
CA LEU A 181 8.28 27.15 -4.91
C LEU A 181 8.01 28.64 -5.25
N ILE A 182 6.74 29.04 -5.32
CA ILE A 182 6.33 30.43 -5.56
C ILE A 182 6.79 31.35 -4.42
N GLU A 183 6.57 30.96 -3.17
CA GLU A 183 6.98 31.71 -1.97
C GLU A 183 8.50 31.86 -1.87
N ARG A 184 9.26 30.92 -2.45
CA ARG A 184 10.71 30.99 -2.60
C ARG A 184 11.16 31.86 -3.78
N GLY A 185 10.23 32.55 -4.44
CA GLY A 185 10.49 33.51 -5.50
C GLY A 185 10.72 32.89 -6.88
N ARG A 186 10.45 31.59 -7.05
CA ARG A 186 10.58 30.90 -8.33
C ARG A 186 9.42 31.24 -9.25
N LYS A 187 9.71 31.38 -10.55
CA LYS A 187 8.76 31.94 -11.53
C LYS A 187 8.48 31.03 -12.70
N ARG A 188 9.40 30.13 -13.06
CA ARG A 188 9.25 29.25 -14.22
C ARG A 188 9.29 27.81 -13.74
N LEU A 189 8.10 27.31 -13.43
CA LEU A 189 7.90 26.09 -12.67
C LEU A 189 7.49 24.93 -13.56
N ALA A 190 8.21 23.82 -13.45
CA ALA A 190 7.93 22.60 -14.18
C ALA A 190 7.40 21.50 -13.25
N PHE A 191 6.65 20.57 -13.84
CA PHE A 191 6.23 19.33 -13.19
C PHE A 191 6.78 18.14 -13.96
N ILE A 192 7.48 17.23 -13.28
CA ILE A 192 7.99 15.98 -13.88
C ILE A 192 7.29 14.80 -13.21
N ALA A 193 6.62 13.97 -14.01
CA ALA A 193 5.89 12.81 -13.55
C ALA A 193 6.18 11.54 -14.36
N ALA A 194 6.03 10.41 -13.69
CA ALA A 194 6.12 9.06 -14.25
C ALA A 194 4.93 8.20 -13.74
N GLN A 195 4.70 7.02 -14.33
CA GLN A 195 3.63 6.05 -14.02
C GLN A 195 2.19 6.56 -14.26
N LEU A 196 1.93 7.85 -14.06
CA LEU A 196 0.68 8.58 -14.32
C LEU A 196 -0.58 7.96 -13.69
N ASP A 197 -0.43 7.30 -12.54
CA ASP A 197 -1.58 6.79 -11.79
C ASP A 197 -2.50 7.94 -11.30
N PRO A 198 -3.77 7.68 -10.96
CA PRO A 198 -4.72 8.73 -10.58
C PRO A 198 -4.22 9.66 -9.47
N ARG A 199 -3.43 9.16 -8.52
CA ARG A 199 -2.87 10.00 -7.45
C ARG A 199 -1.84 10.98 -8.01
N VAL A 200 -0.99 10.54 -8.93
CA VAL A 200 -0.04 11.41 -9.64
C VAL A 200 -0.81 12.52 -10.35
N MET A 201 -1.90 12.18 -11.05
CA MET A 201 -2.70 13.15 -11.78
C MET A 201 -3.44 14.13 -10.85
N GLN A 202 -3.93 13.68 -9.70
CA GLN A 202 -4.48 14.58 -8.67
C GLN A 202 -3.42 15.56 -8.14
N ARG A 203 -2.18 15.10 -7.90
CA ARG A 203 -1.07 16.00 -7.52
C ARG A 203 -0.75 17.01 -8.62
N ALA A 204 -0.72 16.56 -9.87
CA ALA A 204 -0.49 17.42 -11.02
C ALA A 204 -1.56 18.53 -11.11
N GLU A 205 -2.83 18.16 -10.90
CA GLU A 205 -3.94 19.12 -10.90
C GLU A 205 -3.82 20.15 -9.77
N GLY A 206 -3.48 19.73 -8.55
CA GLY A 206 -3.26 20.67 -7.45
C GLY A 206 -2.10 21.64 -7.70
N PHE A 207 -1.01 21.15 -8.30
CA PHE A 207 0.13 21.96 -8.71
C PHE A 207 -0.30 22.96 -9.80
N ARG A 208 -0.99 22.49 -10.85
CA ARG A 208 -1.53 23.29 -11.95
C ARG A 208 -2.42 24.43 -11.48
N GLN A 209 -3.37 24.14 -10.59
CA GLN A 209 -4.28 25.15 -10.05
C GLN A 209 -3.54 26.26 -9.30
N ALA A 210 -2.57 25.90 -8.46
CA ALA A 210 -1.75 26.88 -7.75
C ALA A 210 -0.92 27.75 -8.70
N LEU A 211 -0.36 27.18 -9.77
CA LEU A 211 0.35 27.95 -10.79
C LEU A 211 -0.59 28.88 -11.55
N ALA A 212 -1.80 28.41 -11.89
CA ALA A 212 -2.79 29.22 -12.60
C ALA A 212 -3.26 30.41 -11.75
N GLU A 213 -3.52 30.19 -10.46
CA GLU A 213 -3.86 31.23 -9.48
C GLU A 213 -2.76 32.32 -9.38
N ALA A 214 -1.49 31.92 -9.55
CA ALA A 214 -0.34 32.84 -9.52
C ALA A 214 0.03 33.43 -10.89
N GLY A 215 -0.67 33.04 -11.97
CA GLY A 215 -0.34 33.46 -13.34
C GLY A 215 0.97 32.88 -13.88
N LEU A 216 1.44 31.75 -13.34
CA LEU A 216 2.71 31.10 -13.68
C LEU A 216 2.54 29.76 -14.43
N HIS A 217 1.30 29.33 -14.69
CA HIS A 217 1.04 28.07 -15.38
C HIS A 217 1.48 28.10 -16.85
N ALA A 218 2.31 27.13 -17.23
CA ALA A 218 2.77 26.91 -18.60
C ALA A 218 2.66 25.41 -18.93
N ALA A 219 1.75 25.05 -19.82
CA ALA A 219 1.43 23.65 -20.12
C ALA A 219 2.62 22.89 -20.72
N GLU A 220 3.49 23.59 -21.45
CA GLU A 220 4.71 23.04 -22.04
C GLU A 220 5.78 22.64 -21.01
N LEU A 221 5.63 23.01 -19.74
CA LEU A 221 6.54 22.65 -18.64
C LEU A 221 6.05 21.43 -17.83
N GLU A 222 5.02 20.74 -18.31
CA GLU A 222 4.60 19.43 -17.78
C GLU A 222 5.24 18.29 -18.58
N VAL A 223 6.09 17.51 -17.91
CA VAL A 223 6.73 16.31 -18.47
C VAL A 223 6.04 15.08 -17.88
N LEU A 224 5.14 14.48 -18.65
CA LEU A 224 4.34 13.32 -18.25
C LEU A 224 4.82 12.05 -18.97
N ALA A 225 5.52 11.19 -18.25
CA ALA A 225 6.07 9.93 -18.75
C ALA A 225 5.18 8.75 -18.33
N PRO A 226 4.64 7.92 -19.24
CA PRO A 226 3.84 6.75 -18.85
C PRO A 226 4.68 5.63 -18.20
N GLU A 227 6.00 5.64 -18.37
CA GLU A 227 6.90 4.61 -17.87
C GLU A 227 6.95 4.56 -16.33
N PRO A 228 7.30 3.40 -15.74
CA PRO A 228 7.50 3.31 -14.29
C PRO A 228 8.57 4.28 -13.79
N SER A 229 8.32 4.85 -12.61
CA SER A 229 9.25 5.74 -11.95
C SER A 229 10.56 5.06 -11.59
N SER A 230 11.69 5.75 -11.80
CA SER A 230 13.00 5.33 -11.33
C SER A 230 13.98 6.51 -11.24
N ILE A 231 15.05 6.32 -10.47
CA ILE A 231 16.16 7.29 -10.40
C ILE A 231 16.74 7.56 -11.80
N ALA A 232 16.92 6.52 -12.62
CA ALA A 232 17.46 6.66 -13.97
C ALA A 232 16.54 7.49 -14.88
N LEU A 233 15.23 7.28 -14.78
CA LEU A 233 14.24 8.07 -15.52
C LEU A 233 14.27 9.53 -15.06
N GLY A 234 14.37 9.80 -13.76
CA GLY A 234 14.53 11.14 -13.20
C GLY A 234 15.70 11.91 -13.82
N SER A 235 16.88 11.30 -13.91
CA SER A 235 18.05 11.90 -14.56
C SER A 235 17.80 12.22 -16.04
N THR A 236 17.11 11.32 -16.75
CA THR A 236 16.81 11.46 -18.19
C THR A 236 15.83 12.61 -18.43
N LEU A 237 14.72 12.63 -17.69
CA LEU A 237 13.67 13.64 -17.83
C LEU A 237 14.17 15.03 -17.41
N PHE A 238 14.98 15.13 -16.36
CA PHE A 238 15.63 16.38 -15.98
C PHE A 238 16.52 16.93 -17.10
N SER A 239 17.40 16.09 -17.66
CA SER A 239 18.28 16.52 -18.75
C SER A 239 17.49 17.02 -19.97
N ARG A 240 16.42 16.31 -20.32
CA ARG A 240 15.53 16.71 -21.42
C ARG A 240 14.87 18.06 -21.16
N LEU A 241 14.33 18.25 -19.95
CA LEU A 241 13.70 19.52 -19.56
C LEU A 241 14.70 20.67 -19.62
N MET A 242 15.89 20.52 -19.04
CA MET A 242 16.91 21.59 -19.04
C MET A 242 17.44 21.92 -20.44
N GLN A 243 17.41 20.97 -21.38
CA GLN A 243 17.74 21.25 -22.79
C GLN A 243 16.65 22.04 -23.51
N GLN A 244 15.37 21.78 -23.19
CA GLN A 244 14.22 22.40 -23.85
C GLN A 244 13.83 23.74 -23.24
N ALA A 245 13.97 23.87 -21.92
CA ALA A 245 13.60 25.03 -21.12
C ALA A 245 14.69 25.33 -20.08
N PRO A 246 15.87 25.83 -20.52
CA PRO A 246 17.01 26.08 -19.63
C PRO A 246 16.76 27.19 -18.60
N ASP A 247 15.67 27.94 -18.73
CA ASP A 247 15.25 29.03 -17.85
C ASP A 247 14.27 28.57 -16.74
N VAL A 248 13.91 27.28 -16.68
CA VAL A 248 13.17 26.70 -15.55
C VAL A 248 13.98 26.88 -14.26
N ASP A 249 13.36 27.44 -13.23
CA ASP A 249 14.01 27.76 -11.95
C ASP A 249 13.44 26.98 -10.75
N GLY A 250 12.37 26.21 -10.96
CA GLY A 250 11.80 25.31 -9.96
C GLY A 250 11.11 24.10 -10.58
N ILE A 251 11.29 22.93 -9.97
CA ILE A 251 10.71 21.67 -10.45
C ILE A 251 10.06 20.93 -9.29
N PHE A 252 8.80 20.54 -9.48
CA PHE A 252 8.12 19.56 -8.64
C PHE A 252 8.11 18.20 -9.33
N PHE A 253 8.56 17.17 -8.61
CA PHE A 253 8.58 15.79 -9.10
C PHE A 253 7.44 15.00 -8.45
N CYS A 254 6.79 14.13 -9.23
CA CYS A 254 5.67 13.35 -8.70
C CYS A 254 6.08 12.36 -7.59
N ASN A 255 7.37 12.05 -7.44
CA ASN A 255 7.94 11.29 -6.33
C ASN A 255 9.45 11.57 -6.17
N ASP A 256 10.00 11.06 -5.07
CA ASP A 256 11.40 11.20 -4.73
C ASP A 256 12.37 10.43 -5.63
N ASP A 257 12.00 9.29 -6.23
CA ASP A 257 12.92 8.58 -7.12
C ASP A 257 13.33 9.46 -8.31
N LEU A 258 12.34 10.11 -8.94
CA LEU A 258 12.60 11.04 -10.04
C LEU A 258 13.41 12.25 -9.57
N ALA A 259 13.04 12.84 -8.44
CA ALA A 259 13.72 14.00 -7.88
C ALA A 259 15.19 13.70 -7.53
N GLN A 260 15.45 12.54 -6.91
CA GLN A 260 16.79 12.08 -6.58
C GLN A 260 17.63 11.89 -7.85
N GLY A 261 17.04 11.27 -8.88
CA GLY A 261 17.67 11.15 -10.20
C GLY A 261 18.02 12.50 -10.84
N ALA A 262 17.13 13.48 -10.72
CA ALA A 262 17.34 14.84 -11.22
C ALA A 262 18.44 15.58 -10.45
N VAL A 263 18.45 15.51 -9.12
CA VAL A 263 19.51 16.10 -8.27
C VAL A 263 20.88 15.54 -8.65
N LEU A 264 21.00 14.21 -8.77
CA LEU A 264 22.25 13.57 -9.17
C LEU A 264 22.70 14.01 -10.57
N GLN A 265 21.76 14.23 -11.48
CA GLN A 265 22.05 14.67 -12.83
C GLN A 265 22.44 16.16 -12.90
N ALA A 266 21.78 17.01 -12.12
CA ALA A 266 22.14 18.42 -11.98
C ALA A 266 23.60 18.56 -11.51
N LEU A 267 24.01 17.77 -10.51
CA LEU A 267 25.40 17.73 -10.05
C LEU A 267 26.38 17.34 -11.17
N ARG A 268 26.06 16.32 -11.98
CA ARG A 268 26.90 15.91 -13.12
C ARG A 268 27.01 17.00 -14.19
N GLN A 269 25.97 17.81 -14.36
CA GLN A 269 25.90 18.89 -15.34
C GLN A 269 26.42 20.23 -14.80
N GLY A 270 26.79 20.31 -13.51
CA GLY A 270 27.20 21.56 -12.86
C GLY A 270 26.05 22.55 -12.65
N VAL A 271 24.80 22.09 -12.69
CA VAL A 271 23.62 22.90 -12.36
C VAL A 271 23.49 22.99 -10.84
N GLU A 272 23.52 24.20 -10.30
CA GLU A 272 23.47 24.39 -8.85
C GLU A 272 22.05 24.31 -8.31
N VAL A 273 21.83 23.37 -7.40
CA VAL A 273 20.58 23.20 -6.65
C VAL A 273 20.81 23.73 -5.23
N PRO A 274 20.01 24.68 -4.71
CA PRO A 274 18.81 25.26 -5.32
C PRO A 274 19.09 26.54 -6.13
N ARG A 275 20.34 27.02 -6.20
CA ARG A 275 20.64 28.40 -6.66
C ARG A 275 20.08 28.69 -8.05
N GLN A 276 20.30 27.78 -9.00
CA GLN A 276 19.76 27.87 -10.36
C GLN A 276 18.37 27.24 -10.43
N VAL A 277 18.21 26.01 -9.94
CA VAL A 277 16.95 25.26 -10.02
C VAL A 277 16.60 24.68 -8.67
N ALA A 278 15.47 25.09 -8.09
CA ALA A 278 14.90 24.47 -6.90
C ALA A 278 14.19 23.17 -7.25
N MET A 279 14.29 22.15 -6.40
CA MET A 279 13.70 20.83 -6.62
C MET A 279 12.90 20.39 -5.40
N VAL A 280 11.67 19.92 -5.64
CA VAL A 280 10.78 19.38 -4.61
C VAL A 280 10.33 17.97 -5.03
N GLY A 281 10.55 17.00 -4.17
CA GLY A 281 10.08 15.63 -4.34
C GLY A 281 8.72 15.37 -3.69
N PHE A 282 8.33 14.09 -3.67
CA PHE A 282 7.13 13.62 -3.02
C PHE A 282 7.33 12.20 -2.44
N ASN A 283 6.78 11.99 -1.25
CA ASN A 283 6.87 10.85 -0.33
C ASN A 283 7.87 11.00 0.83
N ASP A 284 8.91 11.83 0.75
CA ASP A 284 9.98 11.86 1.75
C ASP A 284 10.56 10.45 2.00
N LEU A 285 11.06 9.82 0.94
CA LEU A 285 11.79 8.56 1.00
C LEU A 285 13.10 8.74 1.79
N PRO A 286 13.58 7.71 2.51
CA PRO A 286 14.72 7.88 3.43
C PRO A 286 15.96 8.50 2.79
N ALA A 287 16.32 8.11 1.57
CA ALA A 287 17.48 8.63 0.86
C ALA A 287 17.43 10.15 0.62
N SER A 288 16.23 10.74 0.52
CA SER A 288 16.01 12.18 0.31
C SER A 288 16.60 13.03 1.44
N ALA A 289 16.60 12.53 2.67
CA ALA A 289 17.16 13.23 3.83
C ALA A 289 18.70 13.13 3.93
N HIS A 290 19.33 12.27 3.13
CA HIS A 290 20.75 11.92 3.25
C HIS A 290 21.58 12.21 1.98
N MET A 291 20.95 12.64 0.90
CA MET A 291 21.67 13.09 -0.29
C MET A 291 22.20 14.52 -0.15
N VAL A 292 23.03 14.91 -1.11
CA VAL A 292 23.60 16.26 -1.20
C VAL A 292 23.15 16.89 -2.53
N PRO A 293 22.49 18.06 -2.52
CA PRO A 293 21.81 18.65 -1.36
C PRO A 293 20.70 17.74 -0.83
N ARG A 294 20.34 17.88 0.45
CA ARG A 294 19.18 17.17 1.01
C ARG A 294 17.90 17.63 0.31
N LEU A 295 17.10 16.68 -0.14
CA LEU A 295 15.94 16.93 -0.98
C LEU A 295 14.74 17.39 -0.14
N THR A 296 14.20 18.57 -0.45
CA THR A 296 12.89 19.01 0.00
C THR A 296 11.82 18.09 -0.58
N SER A 297 10.91 17.57 0.24
CA SER A 297 9.88 16.62 -0.22
C SER A 297 8.61 16.70 0.62
N ILE A 298 7.47 16.38 0.02
CA ILE A 298 6.23 16.16 0.77
C ILE A 298 6.30 14.80 1.45
N ARG A 299 6.31 14.77 2.79
CA ARG A 299 6.18 13.55 3.59
C ARG A 299 4.74 13.09 3.62
N THR A 300 4.53 11.85 3.17
CA THR A 300 3.25 11.17 3.22
C THR A 300 3.15 10.32 4.50
N PRO A 301 2.01 10.29 5.21
CA PRO A 301 1.87 9.61 6.50
C PRO A 301 1.67 8.09 6.37
N ARG A 302 2.54 7.41 5.60
CA ARG A 302 2.43 5.98 5.20
C ARG A 302 2.05 5.02 6.34
N ALA A 303 2.84 5.03 7.41
CA ALA A 303 2.61 4.16 8.55
C ALA A 303 1.32 4.51 9.31
N ALA A 304 0.93 5.79 9.34
CA ALA A 304 -0.34 6.20 9.95
C ALA A 304 -1.54 5.79 9.08
N VAL A 305 -1.41 5.85 7.75
CA VAL A 305 -2.41 5.31 6.81
C VAL A 305 -2.59 3.82 7.04
N GLY A 306 -1.50 3.05 7.09
CA GLY A 306 -1.57 1.60 7.34
C GLY A 306 -2.24 1.27 8.68
N ARG A 307 -1.86 1.97 9.76
CA ARG A 307 -2.48 1.80 11.09
C ARG A 307 -3.96 2.17 11.08
N GLY A 308 -4.31 3.34 10.55
CA GLY A 308 -5.68 3.82 10.52
C GLY A 308 -6.58 2.91 9.69
N ALA A 309 -6.12 2.47 8.52
CA ALA A 309 -6.87 1.57 7.65
C ALA A 309 -7.11 0.20 8.31
N ALA A 310 -6.08 -0.35 8.94
CA ALA A 310 -6.19 -1.60 9.70
C ALA A 310 -7.17 -1.47 10.88
N GLN A 311 -7.10 -0.38 11.65
CA GLN A 311 -8.01 -0.11 12.76
C GLN A 311 -9.46 0.07 12.30
N ALA A 312 -9.67 0.81 11.20
CA ALA A 312 -10.98 0.98 10.60
C ALA A 312 -11.57 -0.36 10.14
N LEU A 313 -10.75 -1.22 9.52
CA LEU A 313 -11.20 -2.55 9.11
C LEU A 313 -11.55 -3.40 10.33
N LEU A 314 -10.72 -3.42 11.38
CA LEU A 314 -11.04 -4.13 12.62
C LEU A 314 -12.36 -3.65 13.25
N ALA A 315 -12.64 -2.34 13.21
CA ALA A 315 -13.91 -1.80 13.68
C ALA A 315 -15.10 -2.34 12.88
N LEU A 316 -14.98 -2.40 11.54
CA LEU A 316 -15.99 -2.99 10.67
C LEU A 316 -16.21 -4.48 10.97
N LEU A 317 -15.14 -5.24 11.18
CA LEU A 317 -15.21 -6.67 11.54
C LEU A 317 -15.88 -6.91 12.90
N ASP A 318 -15.72 -5.98 13.83
CA ASP A 318 -16.38 -6.01 15.14
C ASP A 318 -17.85 -5.50 15.10
N GLY A 319 -18.37 -5.13 13.92
CA GLY A 319 -19.71 -4.56 13.76
C GLY A 319 -19.86 -3.14 14.33
N LYS A 320 -18.74 -2.43 14.53
CA LYS A 320 -18.72 -1.07 15.05
C LYS A 320 -18.80 -0.06 13.90
N ARG A 321 -19.37 1.10 14.19
CA ARG A 321 -19.37 2.23 13.25
C ARG A 321 -17.98 2.85 13.22
N VAL A 322 -17.44 3.07 12.02
CA VAL A 322 -16.21 3.85 11.84
C VAL A 322 -16.53 5.33 12.13
N ALA A 323 -15.67 5.99 12.90
CA ALA A 323 -15.91 7.36 13.38
C ALA A 323 -16.04 8.38 12.22
N SER A 324 -15.25 8.20 11.16
CA SER A 324 -15.37 8.93 9.91
C SER A 324 -15.26 7.95 8.74
N ALA A 325 -16.11 8.12 7.72
CA ALA A 325 -15.97 7.38 6.47
C ALA A 325 -14.70 7.80 5.73
N GLN A 326 -14.22 9.03 5.92
CA GLN A 326 -13.00 9.55 5.31
C GLN A 326 -12.09 10.09 6.41
N GLN A 327 -10.96 9.44 6.63
CA GLN A 327 -9.95 9.88 7.59
C GLN A 327 -8.80 10.54 6.85
N ASP A 328 -8.78 11.88 6.86
CA ASP A 328 -7.66 12.68 6.38
C ASP A 328 -6.56 12.77 7.45
N LEU A 329 -5.39 12.22 7.13
CA LEU A 329 -4.21 12.23 7.98
C LEU A 329 -3.24 13.36 7.62
N GLY A 330 -3.56 14.17 6.61
CA GLY A 330 -2.74 15.27 6.14
C GLY A 330 -1.40 14.83 5.54
N PHE A 331 -0.50 15.79 5.38
CA PHE A 331 0.87 15.59 4.90
C PHE A 331 1.75 16.72 5.46
N GLU A 332 3.06 16.57 5.36
CA GLU A 332 4.02 17.56 5.85
C GLU A 332 5.01 17.94 4.73
N LEU A 333 5.28 19.23 4.51
CA LEU A 333 6.34 19.65 3.60
C LEU A 333 7.67 19.68 4.35
N MET A 334 8.56 18.76 4.01
CA MET A 334 9.90 18.69 4.60
C MET A 334 10.84 19.61 3.84
N VAL A 335 10.91 20.89 4.23
CA VAL A 335 11.84 21.86 3.63
C VAL A 335 13.28 21.51 4.00
N ARG A 336 14.13 21.34 2.97
CA ARG A 336 15.56 21.04 3.08
C ARG A 336 16.36 21.93 2.12
N GLU A 337 17.56 21.51 1.75
CA GLU A 337 18.53 22.32 1.01
C GLU A 337 18.16 22.49 -0.47
N SER A 338 17.35 21.61 -1.05
CA SER A 338 17.07 21.65 -2.49
C SER A 338 16.05 22.70 -2.94
N SER A 339 15.45 23.53 -2.05
CA SER A 339 14.50 24.59 -2.46
C SER A 339 14.49 25.87 -1.63
#